data_AF-A0A838PBL1-F1
#
_entry.id   AF-A0A838PBL1-F1
#
_cell.length_a   1.000
_cell.length_b   1.000
_cell.length_c   1.000
_cell.angle_alpha   90.00
_cell.angle_beta   90.00
_cell.angle_gamma   90.00
#
_symmetry.space_group_name_H-M   'P 1'
#
loop_
_entity.id
_entity.type
_entity.pdbx_description
1 polymer ?
#
loop_
_entity_poly.entity_id
_entity_poly.type
_entity_poly.pdbx_seq_one_letter_code
_entity_poly.pdbx_strand_id
1 'polypeptide(L)'
;MGTDNIVYLAPRNPVWNDAWLVTEALILAMRDEVSARGAKFVVVTLSDGPQVLPDPRARQAFMRRLGIEDLFYPDNRIRSLCVRGNIPVITLAPELQAYAEKSGSFLHGFGRDLGNGHWNAGGHRVAGELIAQKLNDCVLGK
;
A
#
# COMPACT_ATOMS: atom_id res chain seq x y z
N MET A 1 15.65 -2.47 -4.87
CA MET A 1 15.28 -1.08 -5.19
C MET A 1 13.77 -0.98 -5.09
N GLY A 2 13.25 -0.09 -4.26
CA GLY A 2 11.81 0.19 -4.13
C GLY A 2 11.30 1.02 -5.31
N THR A 3 9.99 1.24 -5.36
CA THR A 3 9.33 2.08 -6.36
C THR A 3 9.93 3.48 -6.40
N ASP A 4 9.94 4.10 -7.58
CA ASP A 4 10.35 5.50 -7.72
C ASP A 4 9.46 6.38 -6.82
N ASN A 5 10.06 7.33 -6.11
CA ASN A 5 9.35 8.21 -5.18
C ASN A 5 8.24 9.03 -5.86
N ILE A 6 8.26 9.13 -7.18
CA ILE A 6 7.17 9.73 -7.97
C ILE A 6 5.84 8.96 -7.86
N VAL A 7 5.83 7.73 -7.32
CA VAL A 7 4.61 6.98 -7.01
C VAL A 7 3.70 7.69 -6.01
N TYR A 8 4.26 8.55 -5.14
CA TYR A 8 3.50 9.34 -4.17
C TYR A 8 2.89 10.61 -4.76
N LEU A 9 3.12 10.87 -6.04
CA LEU A 9 2.66 12.07 -6.72
C LEU A 9 1.60 11.70 -7.75
N ALA A 10 0.61 12.58 -7.92
CA ALA A 10 -0.27 12.50 -9.07
C ALA A 10 0.55 12.54 -10.36
N PRO A 11 0.25 11.67 -11.35
CA PRO A 11 1.02 11.60 -12.58
C PRO A 11 0.97 12.93 -13.31
N ARG A 12 2.14 13.50 -13.62
CA ARG A 12 2.29 14.77 -14.34
C ARG A 12 2.77 14.60 -15.78
N ASN A 13 3.19 13.40 -16.14
CA ASN A 13 3.66 13.08 -17.49
C ASN A 13 2.81 11.96 -18.10
N PRO A 14 2.75 11.88 -19.45
CA PRO A 14 1.92 10.90 -20.13
C PRO A 14 2.26 9.45 -19.77
N VAL A 15 3.55 9.11 -19.61
CA VAL A 15 3.99 7.74 -19.30
C VAL A 15 3.41 7.25 -17.97
N TRP A 16 3.46 8.08 -16.93
CA TRP A 16 2.91 7.74 -15.62
C TRP A 16 1.39 7.77 -15.60
N ASN A 17 0.77 8.65 -16.37
CA ASN A 17 -0.67 8.65 -16.53
C ASN A 17 -1.14 7.34 -17.18
N ASP A 18 -0.50 6.93 -18.26
CA ASP A 18 -0.81 5.70 -18.98
C ASP A 18 -0.53 4.46 -18.11
N ALA A 19 0.58 4.45 -17.36
CA ALA A 19 0.88 3.37 -16.43
C ALA A 19 -0.23 3.19 -15.37
N TRP A 20 -0.76 4.29 -14.83
CA TRP A 20 -1.90 4.23 -13.91
C TRP A 20 -3.18 3.76 -14.62
N LEU A 21 -3.49 4.28 -15.80
CA LEU A 21 -4.68 3.86 -16.56
C LEU A 21 -4.66 2.36 -16.87
N VAL A 22 -3.51 1.84 -17.33
CA VAL A 22 -3.33 0.41 -17.61
C VAL A 22 -3.45 -0.41 -16.34
N THR A 23 -2.82 0.02 -15.24
CA THR A 23 -2.88 -0.68 -13.95
C THR A 23 -4.33 -0.77 -13.44
N GLU A 24 -5.06 0.33 -13.47
CA GLU A 24 -6.45 0.38 -13.03
C GLU A 24 -7.36 -0.51 -13.91
N ALA A 25 -7.17 -0.47 -15.23
CA ALA A 25 -7.92 -1.33 -16.16
C ALA A 25 -7.65 -2.82 -15.92
N LEU A 26 -6.39 -3.20 -15.66
CA LEU A 26 -6.03 -4.58 -15.37
C LEU A 26 -6.62 -5.07 -14.04
N ILE A 27 -6.68 -4.23 -13.00
CA ILE A 27 -7.32 -4.58 -11.74
C ILE A 27 -8.81 -4.88 -11.94
N LEU A 28 -9.51 -4.05 -12.72
CA LEU A 28 -10.92 -4.27 -13.03
C LEU A 28 -11.13 -5.54 -13.86
N ALA A 29 -10.28 -5.78 -14.86
CA ALA A 29 -10.33 -7.00 -15.68
C ALA A 29 -10.09 -8.27 -14.85
N MET A 30 -9.11 -8.26 -13.94
CA MET A 30 -8.89 -9.37 -13.01
C MET A 30 -10.11 -9.61 -12.11
N ARG A 31 -10.74 -8.54 -11.62
CA ARG A 31 -11.98 -8.66 -10.82
C ARG A 31 -13.10 -9.32 -11.62
N ASP A 32 -13.31 -8.90 -12.85
CA ASP A 32 -14.36 -9.46 -13.72
C ASP A 32 -14.10 -10.94 -14.02
N GLU A 33 -12.86 -11.28 -14.34
CA GLU A 33 -12.44 -12.66 -14.62
C GLU A 33 -12.59 -13.59 -13.40
N VAL A 34 -12.16 -13.14 -12.21
CA VAL A 34 -12.27 -13.90 -10.96
C VAL A 34 -13.72 -14.08 -10.55
N SER A 35 -14.53 -13.01 -10.67
CA SER A 35 -15.95 -13.03 -10.30
C SER A 35 -16.78 -13.91 -11.25
N ALA A 36 -16.46 -13.92 -12.54
CA ALA A 36 -17.10 -14.80 -13.53
C ALA A 36 -16.90 -16.30 -13.22
N ARG A 37 -15.87 -16.65 -12.43
CA ARG A 37 -15.59 -18.01 -11.97
C ARG A 37 -16.12 -18.31 -10.56
N GLY A 38 -16.94 -17.43 -10.01
CA GLY A 38 -17.55 -17.59 -8.67
C GLY A 38 -16.56 -17.44 -7.51
N ALA A 39 -15.34 -16.94 -7.77
CA ALA A 39 -14.35 -16.67 -6.74
C ALA A 39 -14.43 -15.20 -6.26
N LYS A 40 -13.97 -14.95 -5.04
CA LYS A 40 -13.89 -13.60 -4.48
C LYS A 40 -12.56 -12.96 -4.84
N PHE A 41 -12.60 -11.74 -5.37
CA PHE A 41 -11.42 -10.95 -5.67
C PHE A 41 -11.22 -9.86 -4.60
N VAL A 42 -10.01 -9.77 -4.05
CA VAL A 42 -9.64 -8.77 -3.04
C VAL A 42 -8.34 -8.12 -3.46
N VAL A 43 -8.26 -6.81 -3.32
CA VAL A 43 -7.02 -6.05 -3.57
C VAL A 43 -6.38 -5.67 -2.25
N VAL A 44 -5.08 -5.89 -2.12
CA VAL A 44 -4.29 -5.49 -0.96
C VAL A 44 -3.15 -4.59 -1.42
N THR A 45 -3.06 -3.38 -0.87
CA THR A 45 -1.88 -2.52 -1.10
C THR A 45 -0.84 -2.76 0.00
N LEU A 46 0.41 -2.86 -0.41
CA LEU A 46 1.58 -2.99 0.47
C LEU A 46 1.96 -1.63 1.06
N SER A 47 2.85 -1.61 2.05
CA SER A 47 3.55 -0.39 2.44
C SER A 47 4.91 -0.29 1.76
N ASP A 48 5.44 0.93 1.72
CA ASP A 48 6.82 1.25 1.43
C ASP A 48 7.51 1.87 2.66
N GLY A 49 8.82 1.80 2.71
CA GLY A 49 9.63 2.23 3.86
C GLY A 49 9.28 3.63 4.37
N PRO A 50 9.27 4.67 3.51
CA PRO A 50 8.93 6.04 3.91
C PRO A 50 7.54 6.20 4.52
N GLN A 51 6.55 5.38 4.13
CA GLN A 51 5.19 5.44 4.67
C GLN A 51 5.15 5.04 6.15
N VAL A 52 6.06 4.15 6.58
CA VAL A 52 6.00 3.47 7.88
C VAL A 52 7.27 3.64 8.73
N LEU A 53 8.09 4.65 8.44
CA LEU A 53 9.19 5.01 9.35
C LEU A 53 8.60 5.31 10.74
N PRO A 54 9.15 4.77 11.85
CA PRO A 54 8.56 4.94 13.18
C PRO A 54 8.48 6.40 13.64
N ASP A 55 9.48 7.20 13.29
CA ASP A 55 9.51 8.62 13.65
C ASP A 55 8.68 9.47 12.66
N PRO A 56 7.61 10.14 13.11
CA PRO A 56 6.82 11.04 12.26
C PRO A 56 7.64 12.19 11.67
N ARG A 57 8.68 12.66 12.38
CA ARG A 57 9.53 13.75 11.87
C ARG A 57 10.34 13.30 10.66
N ALA A 58 10.79 12.04 10.64
CA ALA A 58 11.50 11.47 9.51
C ALA A 58 10.61 11.38 8.26
N ARG A 59 9.36 10.95 8.43
CA ARG A 59 8.37 10.91 7.32
C ARG A 59 8.08 12.31 6.78
N GLN A 60 7.84 13.27 7.67
CA GLN A 60 7.62 14.66 7.27
C GLN A 60 8.84 15.27 6.58
N ALA A 61 10.06 14.96 7.03
CA ALA A 61 11.28 15.43 6.38
C ALA A 61 11.43 14.84 4.97
N PHE A 62 11.12 13.56 4.80
CA PHE A 62 11.11 12.90 3.49
C PHE A 62 10.09 13.57 2.54
N MET A 63 8.87 13.80 3.02
CA MET A 63 7.82 14.48 2.27
C MET A 63 8.23 15.88 1.82
N ARG A 64 8.75 16.71 2.74
CA ARG A 64 9.23 18.06 2.43
C ARG A 64 10.35 18.06 1.39
N ARG A 65 11.31 17.13 1.52
CA ARG A 65 12.46 17.05 0.59
C ARG A 65 12.03 16.78 -0.85
N LEU A 66 10.93 16.05 -1.05
CA LEU A 66 10.48 15.59 -2.36
C LEU A 66 9.20 16.29 -2.85
N GLY A 67 8.67 17.24 -2.08
CA GLY A 67 7.41 17.92 -2.42
C GLY A 67 6.21 16.98 -2.45
N ILE A 68 6.18 15.98 -1.56
CA ILE A 68 5.09 15.02 -1.42
C ILE A 68 4.11 15.53 -0.37
N GLU A 69 2.82 15.56 -0.71
CA GLU A 69 1.76 16.00 0.19
C GLU A 69 1.13 14.84 0.97
N ASP A 70 1.04 13.66 0.35
CA ASP A 70 0.45 12.47 0.93
C ASP A 70 1.25 11.23 0.54
N LEU A 71 1.90 10.59 1.51
CA LEU A 71 2.61 9.32 1.30
C LEU A 71 1.66 8.17 0.97
N PHE A 72 0.36 8.32 1.23
CA PHE A 72 -0.67 7.32 0.94
C PHE A 72 -1.42 7.59 -0.37
N TYR A 73 -0.97 8.55 -1.19
CA TYR A 73 -1.55 8.79 -2.51
C TYR A 73 -1.79 7.51 -3.34
N PRO A 74 -0.80 6.60 -3.53
CA PRO A 74 -1.03 5.40 -4.34
C PRO A 74 -2.07 4.46 -3.71
N ASP A 75 -2.04 4.27 -2.39
CA ASP A 75 -3.05 3.50 -1.66
C ASP A 75 -4.45 4.08 -1.83
N ASN A 76 -4.58 5.39 -1.67
CA ASN A 76 -5.85 6.12 -1.79
C ASN A 76 -6.40 6.06 -3.22
N ARG A 77 -5.53 6.08 -4.24
CA ARG A 77 -5.91 5.92 -5.63
C ARG A 77 -6.47 4.52 -5.91
N ILE A 78 -5.76 3.48 -5.48
CA ILE A 78 -6.22 2.08 -5.61
C ILE A 78 -7.50 1.85 -4.82
N ARG A 79 -7.60 2.36 -3.59
CA ARG A 79 -8.82 2.27 -2.77
C ARG A 79 -10.00 2.91 -3.50
N SER A 80 -9.81 4.09 -4.08
CA SER A 80 -10.85 4.81 -4.82
C SER A 80 -11.31 4.04 -6.06
N LEU A 81 -10.39 3.40 -6.80
CA LEU A 81 -10.73 2.47 -7.88
C LEU A 81 -11.58 1.31 -7.36
N CYS A 82 -11.11 0.65 -6.30
CA CYS A 82 -11.75 -0.53 -5.75
C CYS A 82 -13.16 -0.23 -5.25
N VAL A 83 -13.37 0.91 -4.59
CA VAL A 83 -14.71 1.38 -4.16
C VAL A 83 -15.64 1.54 -5.35
N ARG A 84 -15.20 2.20 -6.44
CA ARG A 84 -16.03 2.34 -7.65
C ARG A 84 -16.29 1.01 -8.35
N GLY A 85 -15.33 0.08 -8.29
CA GLY A 85 -15.41 -1.24 -8.90
C GLY A 85 -16.11 -2.30 -8.03
N ASN A 86 -16.64 -1.93 -6.85
CA ASN A 86 -17.19 -2.85 -5.85
C ASN A 86 -16.21 -4.00 -5.49
N ILE A 87 -14.94 -3.65 -5.29
CA ILE A 87 -13.87 -4.58 -4.94
C ILE A 87 -13.53 -4.41 -3.45
N PRO A 88 -13.58 -5.47 -2.63
CA PRO A 88 -12.99 -5.45 -1.30
C PRO A 88 -11.51 -5.05 -1.37
N VAL A 89 -11.12 -4.06 -0.57
CA VAL A 89 -9.76 -3.52 -0.58
C VAL A 89 -9.21 -3.37 0.83
N ILE A 90 -7.94 -3.77 1.01
CA ILE A 90 -7.19 -3.63 2.26
C ILE A 90 -5.98 -2.74 1.98
N THR A 91 -5.95 -1.56 2.58
CA THR A 91 -4.79 -0.66 2.50
C THR A 91 -3.92 -0.84 3.75
N LEU A 92 -2.77 -1.51 3.62
CA LEU A 92 -1.95 -1.87 4.79
C LEU A 92 -1.12 -0.70 5.34
N ALA A 93 -0.70 0.23 4.48
CA ALA A 93 0.27 1.25 4.86
C ALA A 93 -0.16 2.11 6.08
N PRO A 94 -1.41 2.57 6.22
CA PRO A 94 -1.84 3.30 7.41
C PRO A 94 -1.79 2.47 8.71
N GLU A 95 -2.19 1.20 8.65
CA GLU A 95 -2.19 0.30 9.82
C GLU A 95 -0.77 -0.07 10.24
N LEU A 96 0.12 -0.32 9.25
CA LEU A 96 1.53 -0.58 9.48
C LEU A 96 2.27 0.66 10.00
N GLN A 97 1.91 1.86 9.53
CA GLN A 97 2.43 3.12 10.09
C GLN A 97 2.07 3.25 11.57
N ALA A 98 0.79 3.07 11.91
CA ALA A 98 0.33 3.15 13.30
C ALA A 98 1.04 2.13 14.21
N TYR A 99 1.27 0.91 13.72
CA TYR A 99 2.05 -0.09 14.44
C TYR A 99 3.51 0.35 14.64
N ALA A 100 4.18 0.80 13.58
CA ALA A 100 5.58 1.22 13.61
C ALA A 100 5.79 2.40 14.57
N GLU A 101 4.90 3.39 14.54
CA GLU A 101 4.93 4.53 15.47
C GLU A 101 4.75 4.09 16.93
N LYS A 102 3.73 3.27 17.20
CA LYS A 102 3.42 2.82 18.57
C LYS A 102 4.54 1.97 19.16
N SER A 103 5.15 1.12 18.34
CA SER A 103 6.17 0.16 18.79
C SER A 103 7.60 0.69 18.69
N GLY A 104 7.83 1.79 17.97
CA GLY A 104 9.17 2.26 17.61
C GLY A 104 9.91 1.33 16.64
N SER A 105 9.25 0.34 16.05
CA SER A 105 9.89 -0.72 15.26
C SER A 105 9.91 -0.40 13.78
N PHE A 106 11.08 -0.54 13.15
CA PHE A 106 11.18 -0.52 11.69
C PHE A 106 10.60 -1.81 11.11
N LEU A 107 9.71 -1.68 10.14
CA LEU A 107 9.06 -2.82 9.46
C LEU A 107 9.70 -3.17 8.11
N HIS A 108 10.61 -2.33 7.62
CA HIS A 108 11.34 -2.51 6.38
C HIS A 108 12.85 -2.58 6.62
N GLY A 109 13.54 -3.23 5.70
CA GLY A 109 14.99 -3.17 5.60
C GLY A 109 15.75 -4.05 6.59
N PHE A 110 17.01 -4.27 6.28
CA PHE A 110 17.90 -5.16 7.00
C PHE A 110 19.26 -4.50 7.20
N GLY A 111 19.92 -4.77 8.34
CA GLY A 111 21.26 -4.27 8.61
C GLY A 111 21.34 -2.74 8.47
N ARG A 112 22.15 -2.28 7.51
CA ARG A 112 22.39 -0.84 7.25
C ARG A 112 21.25 -0.14 6.52
N ASP A 113 20.36 -0.90 5.88
CA ASP A 113 19.23 -0.37 5.08
C ASP A 113 17.92 -0.34 5.89
N LEU A 114 17.99 -0.33 7.21
CA LEU A 114 16.82 -0.35 8.08
C LEU A 114 15.87 0.82 7.77
N GLY A 115 14.59 0.50 7.56
CA GLY A 115 13.56 1.45 7.14
C GLY A 115 13.40 1.62 5.62
N ASN A 116 14.12 0.85 4.81
CA ASN A 116 14.06 0.92 3.35
C ASN A 116 13.91 -0.46 2.69
N GLY A 117 13.43 -0.50 1.45
CA GLY A 117 13.32 -1.73 0.67
C GLY A 117 12.20 -2.65 1.12
N HIS A 118 12.42 -3.96 1.10
CA HIS A 118 11.40 -4.96 1.46
C HIS A 118 11.02 -4.90 2.94
N TRP A 119 9.86 -5.47 3.26
CA TRP A 119 9.54 -5.82 4.64
C TRP A 119 10.64 -6.70 5.25
N ASN A 120 10.96 -6.43 6.51
CA ASN A 120 11.75 -7.35 7.31
C ASN A 120 10.84 -8.42 7.95
N ALA A 121 11.42 -9.33 8.74
CA ALA A 121 10.64 -10.39 9.39
C ALA A 121 9.48 -9.84 10.24
N GLY A 122 9.68 -8.70 10.92
CA GLY A 122 8.64 -8.00 11.67
C GLY A 122 7.55 -7.44 10.77
N GLY A 123 7.93 -6.75 9.69
CA GLY A 123 6.99 -6.24 8.68
C GLY A 123 6.14 -7.33 8.05
N HIS A 124 6.76 -8.43 7.61
CA HIS A 124 6.04 -9.58 7.05
C HIS A 124 5.05 -10.18 8.05
N ARG A 125 5.45 -10.35 9.32
CA ARG A 125 4.58 -10.89 10.36
C ARG A 125 3.34 -10.00 10.58
N VAL A 126 3.55 -8.70 10.82
CA VAL A 126 2.45 -7.76 11.11
C VAL A 126 1.53 -7.62 9.89
N ALA A 127 2.09 -7.52 8.68
CA ALA A 127 1.28 -7.48 7.45
C ALA A 127 0.44 -8.75 7.29
N GLY A 128 1.01 -9.93 7.52
CA GLY A 128 0.29 -11.21 7.46
C GLY A 128 -0.86 -11.29 8.47
N GLU A 129 -0.61 -10.89 9.72
CA GLU A 129 -1.63 -10.83 10.78
C GLU A 129 -2.78 -9.89 10.39
N LEU A 130 -2.46 -8.69 9.88
CA LEU A 130 -3.46 -7.71 9.42
C LEU A 130 -4.28 -8.23 8.24
N ILE A 131 -3.63 -8.81 7.22
CA ILE A 131 -4.32 -9.37 6.05
C ILE A 131 -5.27 -10.48 6.50
N ALA A 132 -4.81 -11.42 7.34
CA ALA A 132 -5.63 -12.52 7.82
C ALA A 132 -6.87 -12.01 8.60
N GLN A 133 -6.67 -11.03 9.48
CA GLN A 133 -7.77 -10.40 10.22
C GLN A 133 -8.78 -9.74 9.27
N LYS A 134 -8.33 -8.89 8.35
CA LYS A 134 -9.23 -8.16 7.44
C LYS A 134 -9.93 -9.08 6.45
N LEU A 135 -9.30 -10.17 6.01
CA LEU A 135 -9.96 -11.17 5.18
C LEU A 135 -11.11 -11.85 5.95
N ASN A 136 -10.93 -12.16 7.23
CA ASN A 136 -12.04 -12.68 8.04
C ASN A 136 -13.22 -11.68 8.08
N ASP A 137 -12.93 -10.40 8.27
CA ASP A 137 -13.96 -9.34 8.38
C ASP A 137 -14.64 -9.02 7.04
N CYS A 138 -13.87 -8.95 5.95
CA CYS A 138 -14.37 -8.51 4.63
C CYS A 138 -14.92 -9.65 3.76
N VAL A 139 -14.45 -10.88 3.97
CA VAL A 139 -14.70 -12.00 3.04
C VAL A 139 -15.46 -13.14 3.69
N LEU A 140 -15.19 -13.47 4.95
CA LEU A 140 -15.69 -14.70 5.55
C LEU A 140 -16.95 -14.53 6.38
N GLY A 141 -17.36 -13.30 6.70
CA GLY A 141 -18.64 -13.02 7.36
C GLY A 141 -18.73 -13.62 8.76
N LYS A 142 -18.82 -12.74 9.75
CA LYS A 142 -19.83 -12.96 10.78
C LYS A 142 -21.09 -12.24 10.35
#